data_AF-A0A8X7UJ74-F1
#
_entry.id   AF-A0A8X7UJ74-F1
#
_cell.length_a   1.000
_cell.length_b   1.000
_cell.length_c   1.000
_cell.angle_alpha   90.00
_cell.angle_beta   90.00
_cell.angle_gamma   90.00
#
_symmetry.space_group_name_H-M   'P 1'
#
loop_
_entity.id
_entity.type
_entity.pdbx_description
1 polymer ?
#
loop_
_entity_poly.entity_id
_entity_poly.type
_entity_poly.pdbx_seq_one_letter_code
_entity_poly.pdbx_strand_id
1 'polypeptide(L)'
;MSIHAAYVKAIRSAQHFIYIVNQYFLGSSFNWDSNKDLGANNLIPIEMALKIANKIRAREKFAAYIVIPMWPEGAPTSNPIQRILYWQHKTMQMMYQTIHKALMEVGLDGQYEPQDFII
;
A
#
# COMPACT_ATOMS: atom_id res chain seq x y z
N MET A 1 16.73 13.68 10.58
CA MET A 1 15.66 13.23 9.65
C MET A 1 14.85 12.18 10.41
N SER A 2 13.52 12.31 10.50
CA SER A 2 12.70 11.30 11.19
C SER A 2 12.56 10.03 10.34
N ILE A 3 12.23 8.90 10.98
CA ILE A 3 12.02 7.61 10.29
C ILE A 3 10.97 7.76 9.18
N HIS A 4 9.81 8.35 9.51
CA HIS A 4 8.74 8.56 8.54
C HIS A 4 9.19 9.41 7.34
N ALA A 5 9.87 10.54 7.58
CA ALA A 5 10.34 11.40 6.50
C ALA A 5 11.37 10.69 5.60
N ALA A 6 12.22 9.84 6.16
CA ALA A 6 13.17 9.04 5.40
C ALA A 6 12.46 8.03 4.48
N TYR A 7 11.44 7.32 4.98
CA TYR A 7 10.63 6.40 4.17
C TYR A 7 9.93 7.14 3.01
N VAL A 8 9.26 8.25 3.30
CA VAL A 8 8.57 9.06 2.27
C VAL A 8 9.56 9.52 1.20
N LYS A 9 10.73 10.02 1.60
CA LYS A 9 11.79 10.43 0.67
C LYS A 9 12.25 9.25 -0.20
N ALA A 10 12.51 8.10 0.41
CA ALA A 10 12.95 6.90 -0.29
C ALA A 10 11.92 6.45 -1.35
N ILE A 11 10.64 6.35 -0.97
CA ILE A 11 9.53 5.96 -1.88
C ILE A 11 9.43 6.92 -3.07
N ARG A 12 9.43 8.24 -2.81
CA ARG A 12 9.34 9.24 -3.88
C ARG A 12 10.52 9.15 -4.84
N SER A 13 11.72 8.91 -4.33
CA SER A 13 12.95 8.79 -5.13
C SER A 13 13.12 7.46 -5.88
N ALA A 14 12.38 6.40 -5.50
CA ALA A 14 12.53 5.07 -6.07
C ALA A 14 12.34 5.07 -7.60
N GLN A 15 13.19 4.38 -8.36
CA GLN A 15 13.12 4.39 -9.83
C GLN A 15 12.58 3.10 -10.43
N HIS A 16 12.88 1.95 -9.81
CA HIS A 16 12.65 0.64 -10.41
C HIS A 16 11.68 -0.23 -9.63
N PHE A 17 11.89 -0.38 -8.32
CA PHE A 17 10.99 -1.16 -7.47
C PHE A 17 11.15 -0.76 -6.01
N ILE A 18 10.25 -1.25 -5.17
CA ILE A 18 10.34 -1.18 -3.71
C ILE A 18 10.20 -2.59 -3.15
N TYR A 19 11.05 -2.95 -2.18
CA TYR A 19 10.94 -4.20 -1.43
C TYR A 19 10.86 -3.86 0.06
N ILE A 20 9.82 -4.33 0.73
CA ILE A 20 9.58 -4.10 2.17
C ILE A 20 9.36 -5.43 2.85
N VAL A 21 10.02 -5.62 3.99
CA VAL A 21 9.71 -6.65 4.96
C VAL A 21 9.32 -5.94 6.24
N ASN A 22 8.12 -6.20 6.76
CA ASN A 22 7.66 -5.55 7.98
C ASN A 22 6.72 -6.46 8.78
N GLN A 23 6.68 -6.27 10.10
CA GLN A 23 5.75 -6.99 10.97
C GLN A 23 4.30 -6.49 10.78
N TYR A 24 4.15 -5.20 10.52
CA TYR A 24 2.85 -4.56 10.28
C TYR A 24 2.87 -3.75 9.00
N PHE A 25 1.77 -3.78 8.27
CA PHE A 25 1.55 -2.93 7.12
C PHE A 25 0.13 -2.36 7.13
N LEU A 26 -0.03 -1.22 7.78
CA LEU A 26 -1.28 -0.47 7.83
C LEU A 26 -1.02 1.02 7.98
N GLY A 27 -1.88 1.84 7.37
CA GLY A 27 -1.71 3.29 7.41
C GLY A 27 -2.50 4.04 6.36
N SER A 28 -2.32 5.36 6.36
CA SER A 28 -3.02 6.29 5.48
C SER A 28 -4.54 6.20 5.65
N SER A 29 -5.03 6.09 6.89
CA SER A 29 -6.46 5.86 7.17
C SER A 29 -7.37 6.92 6.59
N PHE A 30 -6.90 8.17 6.48
CA PHE A 30 -7.63 9.26 5.84
C PHE A 30 -8.07 8.96 4.39
N ASN A 31 -7.42 7.98 3.73
CA ASN A 31 -7.75 7.51 2.38
C ASN A 31 -8.50 6.16 2.33
N TRP A 32 -8.81 5.53 3.47
CA TRP A 32 -9.65 4.32 3.47
C TRP A 32 -11.10 4.63 3.07
N ASP A 33 -11.87 3.64 2.66
CA ASP A 33 -13.29 3.77 2.32
C ASP A 33 -14.18 4.07 3.55
N SER A 34 -13.75 3.64 4.73
CA SER A 34 -14.37 3.90 6.04
C SER A 34 -13.32 4.11 7.13
N ASN A 35 -13.73 4.56 8.32
CA ASN A 35 -12.86 4.71 9.50
C ASN A 35 -11.66 5.67 9.29
N LYS A 36 -11.90 6.76 8.58
CA LYS A 36 -10.86 7.72 8.16
C LYS A 36 -10.21 8.48 9.32
N ASP A 37 -10.95 8.64 10.40
CA ASP A 37 -10.67 9.43 11.61
C ASP A 37 -9.92 8.66 12.71
N LEU A 38 -9.53 7.40 12.46
CA LEU A 38 -8.80 6.56 13.43
C LEU A 38 -7.37 7.02 13.75
N GLY A 39 -6.81 7.98 12.99
CA GLY A 39 -5.51 8.58 13.28
C GLY A 39 -4.29 7.78 12.81
N ALA A 40 -4.46 6.72 12.00
CA ALA A 40 -3.35 6.00 11.37
C ALA A 40 -2.80 6.79 10.15
N ASN A 41 -2.31 8.01 10.41
CA ASN A 41 -2.01 9.03 9.41
C ASN A 41 -0.61 8.94 8.78
N ASN A 42 0.10 7.82 8.96
CA ASN A 42 1.36 7.63 8.27
C ASN A 42 1.14 7.58 6.74
N LEU A 43 2.11 8.07 5.97
CA LEU A 43 1.97 8.27 4.52
C LEU A 43 2.49 7.08 3.71
N ILE A 44 3.01 6.04 4.36
CA ILE A 44 3.80 5.00 3.69
C ILE A 44 2.94 4.25 2.65
N PRO A 45 1.74 3.75 2.97
CA PRO A 45 0.90 3.09 1.98
C PRO A 45 0.47 4.00 0.83
N ILE A 46 0.00 5.22 1.11
CA ILE A 46 -0.47 6.11 0.04
C ILE A 46 0.65 6.57 -0.88
N GLU A 47 1.84 6.86 -0.36
CA GLU A 47 3.00 7.25 -1.18
C GLU A 47 3.42 6.11 -2.11
N MET A 48 3.38 4.86 -1.64
CA MET A 48 3.65 3.70 -2.50
C MET A 48 2.60 3.53 -3.59
N ALA A 49 1.31 3.62 -3.24
CA ALA A 49 0.22 3.49 -4.21
C ALA A 49 0.28 4.59 -5.28
N LEU A 50 0.52 5.84 -4.87
CA LEU A 50 0.70 6.96 -5.80
C LEU A 50 1.96 6.82 -6.64
N LYS A 51 3.06 6.30 -6.08
CA LYS A 51 4.28 6.04 -6.83
C LYS A 51 4.03 5.05 -7.97
N ILE A 52 3.35 3.94 -7.68
CA ILE A 52 2.97 2.93 -8.66
C ILE A 52 2.02 3.54 -9.70
N ALA A 53 0.96 4.22 -9.26
CA ALA A 53 -0.01 4.86 -10.13
C ALA A 53 0.65 5.86 -11.11
N ASN A 54 1.62 6.64 -10.63
CA ASN A 54 2.37 7.57 -11.48
C ASN A 54 3.27 6.85 -12.50
N LYS A 55 3.91 5.73 -12.11
CA LYS A 55 4.71 4.91 -13.01
C LYS A 55 3.84 4.23 -14.09
N ILE A 56 2.64 3.76 -13.73
CA ILE A 56 1.64 3.26 -14.69
C ILE A 56 1.25 4.34 -15.70
N ARG A 57 0.92 5.55 -15.22
CA ARG A 57 0.58 6.68 -16.10
C ARG A 57 1.72 7.07 -17.05
N ALA A 58 2.96 6.99 -16.57
CA ALA A 58 4.16 7.20 -17.38
C ALA A 58 4.53 6.01 -18.28
N ARG A 59 3.81 4.87 -18.19
CA ARG A 59 4.14 3.60 -18.86
C ARG A 59 5.54 3.09 -18.54
N GLU A 60 6.00 3.35 -17.32
CA GLU A 60 7.28 2.90 -16.81
C GLU A 60 7.10 1.66 -15.94
N LYS A 61 7.99 0.68 -16.10
CA LYS A 61 7.99 -0.53 -15.27
C LYS A 61 8.35 -0.17 -13.83
N PHE A 62 7.47 -0.54 -12.90
CA PHE A 62 7.69 -0.37 -11.47
C PHE A 62 6.80 -1.34 -10.68
N ALA A 63 7.33 -1.96 -9.64
CA ALA A 63 6.56 -2.82 -8.75
C ALA A 63 6.97 -2.63 -7.28
N ALA A 64 6.07 -2.95 -6.35
CA ALA A 64 6.33 -3.03 -4.93
C ALA A 64 6.07 -4.45 -4.43
N TYR A 65 6.99 -4.96 -3.62
CA TYR A 65 6.92 -6.28 -3.00
C TYR A 65 6.86 -6.08 -1.48
N ILE A 66 5.80 -6.55 -0.84
CA ILE A 66 5.49 -6.28 0.57
C ILE A 66 5.34 -7.62 1.29
N VAL A 67 6.41 -8.02 1.97
CA VAL A 67 6.44 -9.24 2.77
C VAL A 67 6.04 -8.92 4.20
N ILE A 68 4.91 -9.49 4.61
CA ILE A 68 4.34 -9.40 5.95
C ILE A 68 4.02 -10.80 6.46
N PRO A 69 3.98 -11.02 7.79
CA PRO A 69 3.56 -12.31 8.32
C PRO A 69 2.10 -12.62 7.96
N MET A 70 1.74 -13.90 7.90
CA MET A 70 0.37 -14.33 7.60
C MET A 70 -0.65 -13.75 8.59
N TRP A 71 -0.25 -13.63 9.86
CA TRP A 71 -0.89 -12.80 10.87
C TRP A 71 0.17 -12.32 11.86
N PRO A 72 -0.06 -11.20 12.58
CA PRO A 72 0.84 -10.76 13.63
C PRO A 72 0.91 -11.75 14.80
N GLU A 73 1.99 -11.70 15.57
CA GLU A 73 2.19 -12.59 16.71
C GLU A 73 0.99 -12.58 17.68
N GLY A 74 0.47 -13.78 17.99
CA GLY A 74 -0.68 -13.98 18.88
C GLY A 74 -1.68 -14.99 18.32
N ALA A 75 -2.77 -15.23 19.07
CA ALA A 75 -3.86 -16.07 18.62
C ALA A 75 -4.61 -15.37 17.47
N PRO A 76 -4.72 -15.96 16.27
CA PRO A 76 -5.30 -15.30 15.10
C PRO A 76 -6.78 -14.96 15.28
N THR A 77 -7.51 -15.71 16.12
CA THR A 77 -8.92 -15.48 16.44
C THR A 77 -9.14 -14.43 17.53
N SER A 78 -8.08 -13.88 18.13
CA SER A 78 -8.21 -12.87 19.17
C SER A 78 -8.64 -11.51 18.60
N ASN A 79 -9.42 -10.76 19.38
CA ASN A 79 -9.91 -9.43 18.97
C ASN A 79 -8.78 -8.46 18.52
N PRO A 80 -7.63 -8.34 19.21
CA PRO A 80 -6.56 -7.45 18.77
C PRO A 80 -6.00 -7.83 17.40
N ILE A 81 -5.77 -9.13 17.15
CA ILE A 81 -5.21 -9.61 15.89
C ILE A 81 -6.20 -9.42 14.74
N GLN A 82 -7.48 -9.76 14.97
CA GLN A 82 -8.54 -9.52 13.99
C GLN A 82 -8.67 -8.03 13.62
N ARG A 83 -8.55 -7.11 14.59
CA ARG A 83 -8.53 -5.67 14.31
C ARG A 83 -7.33 -5.25 13.47
N ILE A 84 -6.13 -5.77 13.75
CA ILE A 84 -4.94 -5.44 12.96
C ILE A 84 -5.09 -5.94 11.53
N LEU A 85 -5.54 -7.19 11.34
CA LEU A 85 -5.81 -7.76 10.02
C LEU A 85 -6.87 -6.95 9.26
N TYR A 86 -7.90 -6.47 9.94
CA TYR A 86 -8.91 -5.59 9.35
C TYR A 86 -8.31 -4.27 8.84
N TRP A 87 -7.46 -3.61 9.63
CA TRP A 87 -6.81 -2.36 9.22
C TRP A 87 -5.78 -2.56 8.10
N GLN A 88 -5.08 -3.69 8.12
CA GLN A 88 -4.22 -4.11 7.03
C GLN A 88 -5.03 -4.32 5.75
N HIS A 89 -6.17 -5.00 5.82
CA HIS A 89 -7.07 -5.19 4.69
C HIS A 89 -7.56 -3.85 4.11
N LYS A 90 -8.01 -2.91 4.95
CA LYS A 90 -8.42 -1.57 4.52
C LYS A 90 -7.29 -0.79 3.84
N THR A 91 -6.07 -0.93 4.35
CA THR A 91 -4.87 -0.33 3.75
C THR A 91 -4.62 -0.92 2.37
N MET A 92 -4.60 -2.24 2.24
CA MET A 92 -4.40 -2.91 0.95
C MET A 92 -5.52 -2.54 -0.03
N GLN A 93 -6.78 -2.58 0.39
CA GLN A 93 -7.93 -2.21 -0.43
C GLN A 93 -7.78 -0.81 -1.03
N MET A 94 -7.38 0.18 -0.23
CA MET A 94 -7.12 1.55 -0.70
C MET A 94 -6.01 1.59 -1.75
N MET A 95 -4.91 0.85 -1.54
CA MET A 95 -3.80 0.80 -2.49
C MET A 95 -4.22 0.14 -3.82
N TYR A 96 -4.89 -1.01 -3.73
CA TYR A 96 -5.45 -1.75 -4.86
C TYR A 96 -6.39 -0.89 -5.70
N GLN A 97 -7.32 -0.17 -5.06
CA GLN A 97 -8.24 0.74 -5.75
C GLN A 97 -7.53 1.91 -6.43
N THR A 98 -6.50 2.47 -5.78
CA THR A 98 -5.69 3.56 -6.34
C THR A 98 -4.95 3.12 -7.61
N ILE A 99 -4.35 1.92 -7.57
CA ILE A 99 -3.64 1.33 -8.71
C ILE A 99 -4.62 0.97 -9.83
N HIS A 100 -5.73 0.31 -9.51
CA HIS A 100 -6.77 -0.05 -10.47
C HIS A 100 -7.31 1.18 -11.21
N LYS A 101 -7.57 2.28 -10.48
CA LYS A 101 -7.99 3.54 -11.10
C LYS A 101 -6.96 4.06 -12.10
N ALA A 102 -5.66 3.99 -11.77
CA ALA A 102 -4.61 4.41 -12.69
C ALA A 102 -4.55 3.52 -13.95
N LEU A 103 -4.79 2.21 -13.82
CA LEU A 103 -4.89 1.29 -14.97
C LEU A 103 -6.08 1.64 -15.88
N MET A 104 -7.26 1.89 -15.30
CA MET A 104 -8.45 2.34 -16.03
C MET A 104 -8.19 3.65 -16.80
N GLU A 105 -7.52 4.62 -16.17
CA GLU A 105 -7.21 5.93 -16.76
C GLU A 105 -6.32 5.83 -18.02
N VAL A 106 -5.49 4.79 -18.13
CA VAL A 106 -4.61 4.57 -19.29
C VAL A 106 -5.05 3.42 -20.20
N GLY A 107 -6.21 2.80 -19.93
CA GLY A 107 -6.79 1.70 -20.71
C GLY A 107 -6.01 0.38 -20.61
N LEU A 108 -5.47 0.08 -19.43
CA LEU A 108 -4.68 -1.13 -19.16
C LEU A 108 -5.38 -2.15 -18.25
N ASP A 109 -6.62 -1.89 -17.82
CA ASP A 109 -7.42 -2.67 -16.87
C ASP A 109 -7.80 -4.09 -17.34
N GLY A 110 -7.68 -4.40 -18.63
CA GLY A 110 -7.85 -5.76 -19.16
C GLY A 110 -6.53 -6.47 -19.50
N GLN A 111 -5.39 -5.79 -19.35
CA GLN A 111 -4.05 -6.33 -19.64
C GLN A 111 -3.25 -6.61 -18.38
N TYR A 112 -3.45 -5.77 -17.36
CA TYR A 112 -2.78 -5.89 -16.08
C TYR A 112 -3.80 -5.80 -14.96
N GLU A 113 -3.51 -6.54 -13.90
CA GLU A 113 -4.21 -6.44 -12.63
C GLU A 113 -3.35 -5.63 -11.65
N PRO A 114 -3.96 -4.97 -10.65
CA PRO A 114 -3.21 -4.30 -9.60
C PRO A 114 -2.12 -5.17 -8.93
N GLN A 115 -2.36 -6.48 -8.80
CA GLN A 115 -1.44 -7.47 -8.24
C GLN A 115 -0.14 -7.61 -9.04
N ASP A 116 -0.12 -7.21 -10.32
CA ASP A 116 1.10 -7.18 -11.12
C ASP A 116 2.08 -6.09 -10.64
N PHE A 117 1.59 -5.11 -9.86
CA PHE A 117 2.37 -3.98 -9.36
C PHE A 117 2.57 -3.97 -7.85
N ILE A 118 1.69 -4.65 -7.09
CA ILE A 118 1.82 -4.81 -5.64
C ILE A 118 1.63 -6.28 -5.26
N ILE A 119 2.71 -6.88 -4.75
CA ILE A 119 2.81 -8.32 -4.43
C ILE A 119 3.04 -8.50 -2.94
#